data_AF-A0A7V3Y353-F1
#
_entry.id   AF-A0A7V3Y353-F1
#
_cell.length_a   1.000
_cell.length_b   1.000
_cell.length_c   1.000
_cell.angle_alpha   90.00
_cell.angle_beta   90.00
_cell.angle_gamma   90.00
#
_symmetry.space_group_name_H-M   'P 1'
#
loop_
_entity.id
_entity.type
_entity.pdbx_description
1 polymer ?
#
loop_
_entity_poly.entity_id
_entity_poly.type
_entity_poly.pdbx_seq_one_letter_code
_entity_poly.pdbx_strand_id
1 'polypeptide(L)'
;MRKYFVILILFLIIFIVNTAFPKEVPYTLEDRDRMIRLEIKINEMDKRFEQIDKRFEQIDKRFEQVFTFLWILTTIFIAITTATLGFAFWDRKRV
;
A
#
# COMPACT_ATOMS: atom_id res chain seq x y z
N MET A 1 -27.52 63.39 -16.75
CA MET A 1 -27.73 62.06 -17.36
C MET A 1 -26.51 61.13 -17.20
N ARG A 2 -25.33 61.46 -17.76
CA ARG A 2 -24.15 60.58 -17.78
C ARG A 2 -23.60 60.14 -16.41
N LYS A 3 -23.63 61.02 -15.38
CA LYS A 3 -23.18 60.70 -14.01
C LYS A 3 -24.06 59.66 -13.29
N TYR A 4 -25.38 59.79 -13.43
CA TYR A 4 -26.34 58.85 -12.85
C TYR A 4 -26.23 57.46 -13.47
N PHE A 5 -25.92 57.40 -14.78
CA PHE A 5 -25.68 56.15 -15.49
C PHE A 5 -24.45 55.39 -14.97
N VAL A 6 -23.36 56.11 -14.67
CA VAL A 6 -22.14 55.51 -14.10
C VAL A 6 -22.39 54.97 -12.69
N ILE A 7 -23.14 55.72 -11.87
CA ILE A 7 -23.50 55.29 -10.50
C ILE A 7 -24.36 54.02 -10.53
N LEU A 8 -25.32 53.94 -11.46
CA LEU A 8 -26.15 52.76 -11.66
C LEU A 8 -25.30 51.53 -12.02
N ILE A 9 -24.35 51.68 -12.94
CA ILE A 9 -23.44 50.60 -13.36
C ILE A 9 -22.58 50.13 -12.18
N LEU A 10 -22.03 51.05 -11.40
CA LEU A 10 -21.25 50.72 -10.20
C LEU A 10 -22.08 49.94 -9.17
N PHE A 11 -23.32 50.35 -8.94
CA PHE A 11 -24.24 49.65 -8.05
C PHE A 11 -24.56 48.24 -8.54
N LEU A 12 -24.76 48.08 -9.85
CA LEU A 12 -25.03 46.79 -10.50
C LEU A 12 -23.82 45.86 -10.42
N ILE A 13 -22.61 46.39 -10.62
CA ILE A 13 -21.35 45.64 -10.46
C ILE A 13 -21.18 45.17 -9.02
N ILE A 14 -21.42 46.05 -8.03
CA ILE A 14 -21.34 45.69 -6.60
C ILE A 14 -22.35 44.59 -6.27
N PHE A 15 -23.57 44.69 -6.79
CA PHE A 15 -24.62 43.68 -6.57
C PHE A 15 -24.22 42.31 -7.16
N ILE A 16 -23.69 42.28 -8.39
CA ILE A 16 -23.19 41.06 -9.03
C ILE A 16 -22.04 40.45 -8.23
N VAL A 17 -21.08 41.28 -7.79
CA VAL A 17 -19.92 40.84 -7.01
C VAL A 17 -20.36 40.21 -5.68
N ASN A 18 -21.36 40.77 -4.99
CA ASN A 18 -21.89 40.18 -3.76
C ASN A 18 -22.53 38.81 -3.97
N THR A 19 -23.14 38.55 -5.14
CA THR A 19 -23.72 37.24 -5.48
C THR A 19 -22.69 36.22 -5.98
N ALA A 20 -21.50 36.69 -6.38
CA ALA A 20 -20.46 35.86 -6.97
C ALA A 20 -19.45 35.29 -5.94
N PHE A 21 -19.52 35.73 -4.68
CA PHE A 21 -18.68 35.12 -3.65
C PHE A 21 -19.22 33.71 -3.29
N PRO A 22 -18.39 32.66 -3.43
CA PRO A 22 -18.78 31.33 -3.00
C PRO A 22 -19.02 31.37 -1.48
N LYS A 23 -20.21 30.92 -1.05
CA LYS A 23 -20.50 30.77 0.38
C LYS A 23 -19.56 29.73 0.96
N GLU A 24 -18.78 30.11 1.98
CA GLU A 24 -18.00 29.17 2.77
C GLU A 24 -18.96 28.20 3.45
N VAL A 25 -18.89 26.91 3.09
CA VAL A 25 -19.75 25.88 3.66
C VAL A 25 -19.20 25.54 5.05
N PRO A 26 -19.95 25.82 6.14
CA PRO A 26 -19.48 25.52 7.48
C PRO A 26 -19.48 24.00 7.71
N TYR A 27 -18.46 23.51 8.41
CA TYR A 27 -18.33 22.09 8.74
C TYR A 27 -19.51 21.64 9.62
N THR A 28 -20.32 20.70 9.13
CA THR A 28 -21.57 20.31 9.80
C THR A 28 -21.33 19.31 10.93
N LEU A 29 -22.32 19.12 11.81
CA LEU A 29 -22.26 18.06 12.82
C LEU A 29 -22.26 16.66 12.18
N GLU A 30 -22.95 16.50 11.05
CA GLU A 30 -22.97 15.21 10.33
C GLU A 30 -21.58 14.86 9.79
N ASP A 31 -20.80 15.84 9.33
CA ASP A 31 -19.43 15.64 8.89
C ASP A 31 -18.53 15.18 10.05
N ARG A 32 -18.76 15.68 11.27
CA ARG A 32 -18.05 15.22 12.48
C ARG A 32 -18.38 13.77 12.81
N ASP A 33 -19.65 13.38 12.75
CA ASP A 33 -20.06 11.99 12.98
C ASP A 33 -19.49 11.04 11.91
N ARG A 34 -19.42 11.50 10.66
CA ARG A 34 -18.76 10.76 9.58
C ARG A 34 -17.27 10.56 9.88
N MET A 35 -16.56 11.58 10.34
CA MET A 35 -15.15 11.45 10.75
C MET A 35 -14.97 10.44 11.89
N ILE A 36 -15.80 10.49 12.93
CA ILE A 36 -15.72 9.55 14.06
C ILE A 36 -15.93 8.11 13.59
N ARG A 37 -16.91 7.87 12.70
CA ARG A 37 -17.13 6.53 12.13
C ARG A 37 -15.94 6.05 11.28
N LEU A 38 -15.31 6.95 10.53
CA LEU A 38 -14.11 6.64 9.75
C LEU A 38 -12.95 6.25 10.66
N GLU A 39 -12.74 6.99 11.76
CA GLU A 39 -11.70 6.68 12.75
C GLU A 39 -11.88 5.29 13.36
N ILE A 40 -13.10 4.93 13.76
CA ILE A 40 -13.41 3.59 14.28
C ILE A 40 -13.07 2.51 13.24
N LYS A 41 -13.45 2.73 11.97
CA LYS A 41 -13.19 1.79 10.88
C LYS A 41 -11.70 1.63 10.57
N ILE A 42 -10.93 2.72 10.66
CA ILE A 42 -9.48 2.70 10.51
C ILE A 42 -8.85 1.87 11.64
N ASN A 43 -9.26 2.10 12.89
CA ASN A 43 -8.74 1.33 14.02
C ASN A 43 -9.08 -0.17 13.95
N GLU A 44 -10.25 -0.53 13.42
CA GLU A 44 -10.58 -1.94 13.13
C GLU A 44 -9.67 -2.52 12.04
N MET A 45 -9.36 -1.73 11.02
CA MET A 45 -8.45 -2.11 9.94
C MET A 45 -7.03 -2.36 10.47
N ASP A 46 -6.52 -1.53 11.38
CA ASP A 46 -5.21 -1.72 12.01
C ASP A 46 -5.12 -3.06 12.76
N LYS A 47 -6.16 -3.44 13.53
CA LYS A 47 -6.20 -4.75 14.20
C LYS A 47 -6.18 -5.92 13.22
N ARG A 48 -6.85 -5.78 12.08
CA ARG A 48 -6.83 -6.81 11.04
C ARG A 48 -5.46 -6.91 10.37
N PHE A 49 -4.79 -5.79 10.15
CA PHE A 49 -3.42 -5.78 9.63
C PHE A 49 -2.45 -6.43 10.60
N GLU A 50 -2.54 -6.16 11.91
CA GLU A 50 -1.70 -6.84 12.91
C GLU A 50 -1.89 -8.36 12.91
N GLN A 51 -3.12 -8.85 12.71
CA GLN A 51 -3.38 -10.29 12.55
C GLN A 51 -2.77 -10.85 11.26
N ILE A 52 -2.80 -10.08 10.18
CA ILE A 52 -2.18 -10.45 8.91
C ILE A 52 -0.67 -10.56 9.08
N ASP A 53 -0.03 -9.60 9.75
CA ASP A 53 1.41 -9.60 10.02
C ASP A 53 1.84 -10.85 10.79
N LYS A 54 1.09 -11.22 11.85
CA LYS A 54 1.34 -12.46 12.61
C LYS A 54 1.25 -13.72 11.74
N ARG A 55 0.32 -13.75 10.77
CA ARG A 55 0.20 -14.88 9.83
C ARG A 55 1.36 -14.90 8.83
N PHE A 56 1.81 -13.74 8.36
CA PHE A 56 2.99 -13.65 7.50
C PHE A 56 4.26 -14.11 8.22
N GLU A 57 4.46 -13.72 9.48
CA GLU A 57 5.61 -14.18 10.26
C GLU A 57 5.61 -15.73 10.44
N GLN A 58 4.44 -16.34 10.62
CA GLN A 58 4.32 -17.80 10.65
C GLN A 58 4.63 -18.45 9.29
N ILE A 59 4.24 -17.79 8.19
CA ILE A 59 4.53 -18.25 6.83
C ILE A 59 6.05 -18.18 6.57
N ASP A 60 6.71 -17.08 6.95
CA ASP A 60 8.16 -16.91 6.80
C ASP A 60 8.93 -18.03 7.51
N LYS A 61 8.58 -18.35 8.76
CA LYS A 61 9.18 -19.47 9.51
C LYS A 61 9.02 -20.82 8.80
N ARG A 62 7.85 -21.07 8.18
CA ARG A 62 7.62 -22.30 7.42
C ARG A 62 8.43 -22.32 6.13
N PHE A 63 8.59 -21.18 5.45
CA PHE A 63 9.44 -21.09 4.27
C PHE A 63 10.91 -21.28 4.60
N GLU A 64 11.43 -20.72 5.69
CA GLU A 64 12.80 -20.97 6.15
C GLU A 64 13.07 -22.46 6.37
N GLN A 65 12.11 -23.19 6.98
CA GLN A 65 12.21 -24.64 7.15
C GLN A 65 12.27 -25.37 5.80
N VAL A 66 11.41 -25.00 4.85
CA VAL A 66 11.40 -25.59 3.50
C VAL A 66 12.70 -25.30 2.75
N PHE A 67 13.20 -24.07 2.81
CA PHE A 67 14.49 -23.71 2.22
C PHE A 67 15.61 -24.54 2.84
N THR A 68 15.67 -24.63 4.17
CA THR A 68 16.71 -25.42 4.86
C THR A 68 16.72 -26.86 4.36
N PHE A 69 15.56 -27.49 4.25
CA PHE A 69 15.45 -28.84 3.70
C PHE A 69 15.88 -28.94 2.23
N LEU A 70 15.48 -27.97 1.39
CA LEU A 70 15.86 -27.92 -0.02
C LEU A 70 17.37 -27.77 -0.22
N TRP A 71 18.03 -26.94 0.60
CA TRP A 71 19.47 -26.77 0.59
C TRP A 71 20.21 -28.06 0.96
N ILE A 72 19.72 -28.80 1.96
CA ILE A 72 20.27 -30.11 2.34
C ILE A 72 20.14 -31.11 1.18
N LEU A 73 18.95 -31.21 0.57
CA LEU A 73 18.72 -32.12 -0.57
C LEU A 73 19.61 -31.76 -1.77
N THR A 74 19.70 -30.48 -2.11
CA THR A 74 20.54 -30.00 -3.21
C THR A 74 22.01 -30.33 -2.98
N THR A 75 22.48 -30.17 -1.73
CA THR A 75 23.86 -30.50 -1.34
C THR A 75 24.15 -31.99 -1.50
N ILE A 76 23.25 -32.86 -1.01
CA ILE A 76 23.40 -34.32 -1.15
C ILE A 76 23.41 -34.71 -2.62
N PHE A 77 22.50 -34.16 -3.42
CA PHE A 77 22.40 -34.44 -4.85
C PHE A 77 23.67 -34.03 -5.61
N ILE A 78 24.21 -32.83 -5.33
CA ILE A 78 25.47 -32.35 -5.91
C ILE A 78 26.63 -33.25 -5.51
N ALA A 79 26.71 -33.66 -4.24
CA ALA A 79 27.77 -34.55 -3.75
C ALA A 79 27.76 -35.90 -4.47
N ILE A 80 26.57 -36.52 -4.62
CA ILE A 80 26.42 -37.78 -5.35
C ILE A 80 26.80 -37.61 -6.82
N THR A 81 26.26 -36.59 -7.48
CA THR A 81 26.53 -36.33 -8.90
C THR A 81 28.03 -36.11 -9.15
N THR A 82 28.68 -35.32 -8.30
CA THR A 82 30.12 -35.06 -8.39
C THR A 82 30.94 -36.32 -8.15
N ALA A 83 30.55 -37.15 -7.19
CA ALA A 83 31.21 -38.42 -6.93
C ALA A 83 31.08 -39.38 -8.13
N THR A 84 29.88 -39.50 -8.72
CA THR A 84 29.63 -40.35 -9.89
C THR A 84 30.41 -39.87 -11.12
N LEU A 85 30.38 -38.57 -11.41
CA LEU A 85 31.13 -38.00 -12.53
C LEU A 85 32.64 -38.09 -12.31
N GLY A 86 33.11 -37.83 -11.09
CA GLY A 86 34.52 -37.95 -10.71
C GLY A 86 35.04 -39.38 -10.85
N PHE A 87 34.25 -40.37 -10.39
CA PHE A 87 34.57 -41.79 -10.57
C PHE A 87 34.62 -42.17 -12.06
N ALA A 88 33.61 -41.79 -12.85
CA ALA A 88 33.56 -42.09 -14.28
C ALA A 88 34.73 -41.46 -15.07
N PHE A 89 35.13 -40.24 -14.73
CA PHE A 89 36.28 -39.58 -15.34
C PHE A 89 37.61 -40.27 -14.97
N TRP A 90 37.75 -40.68 -13.71
CA TRP A 90 38.95 -41.32 -13.20
C TRP A 90 39.13 -42.74 -13.74
N ASP A 91 38.04 -43.50 -13.86
CA ASP A 91 38.03 -44.86 -14.42
C ASP A 91 38.53 -44.87 -15.88
N ARG A 92 38.03 -43.93 -16.70
CA ARG A 92 38.49 -43.76 -18.09
C ARG A 92 39.99 -43.46 -18.21
N LYS A 93 40.62 -42.87 -17.20
CA LYS A 93 42.06 -42.53 -17.23
C LYS A 93 42.97 -43.69 -16.80
N ARG A 94 42.41 -44.75 -16.20
CA ARG A 94 43.15 -45.92 -15.71
C ARG A 94 43.15 -47.10 -16.67
N VAL A 95 42.24 -47.09 -17.64
CA VAL A 95 42.27 -47.94 -18.85
C VAL A 95 43.18 -47.30 -19.87
#